data_AF-A0A8T5P549-F1
#
_entry.id   AF-A0A8T5P549-F1
#
_cell.length_a   1.000
_cell.length_b   1.000
_cell.length_c   1.000
_cell.angle_alpha   90.00
_cell.angle_beta   90.00
_cell.angle_gamma   90.00
#
_symmetry.space_group_name_H-M   'P 1'
#
loop_
_entity.id
_entity.type
_entity.pdbx_description
1 polymer ?
#
loop_
_entity_poly.entity_id
_entity_poly.type
_entity_poly.pdbx_seq_one_letter_code
_entity_poly.pdbx_strand_id
1 'polypeptide(L)'
;EEVELDAKLSVTQNSQVYYDRSKKLSSKIKGALDAIEATKKMTGKEEAPKKTGQKLPAHKQKWYEQFRWFISSDGFLVIGGRDAESNENIVKKYMEKRDIFFHAHVSGSPAVVVKTEGKEVPETTLAEAAQFTVSYSVIWKSGQASGDAYWVLPEQVSKTPESGEYVAKGAFVIRGQRNFYKDVMLGAALGLILNEDKRLIGGPASAVRKKAQFVMDVEPGEFEQNDISKKIYRMLVDKFEDKKLIKDIASPDKIAMFLPPGMSRVKGS
;
A
#
# COMPACT_ATOMS: atom_id res chain seq x y z
N GLU A 1 -6.88 -18.55 2.91
CA GLU A 1 -5.80 -18.92 3.84
C GLU A 1 -4.86 -19.82 3.05
N GLU A 2 -3.74 -19.28 2.59
CA GLU A 2 -2.73 -20.06 1.87
C GLU A 2 -1.44 -19.97 2.67
N VAL A 3 -1.05 -21.11 3.24
CA VAL A 3 0.20 -21.30 3.95
C VAL A 3 1.24 -21.65 2.90
N GLU A 4 2.36 -20.93 2.85
CA GLU A 4 3.50 -21.35 2.02
C GLU A 4 4.03 -22.67 2.60
N LEU A 5 3.78 -23.76 1.87
CA LEU A 5 4.23 -25.11 2.21
C LEU A 5 5.54 -25.38 1.47
N ASP A 6 6.57 -25.80 2.18
CA ASP A 6 7.77 -26.34 1.55
C ASP A 6 7.42 -27.70 0.95
N ALA A 7 7.52 -27.83 -0.37
CA ALA A 7 7.15 -29.03 -1.13
C ALA A 7 8.04 -30.25 -0.82
N LYS A 8 9.14 -30.06 -0.08
CA LYS A 8 10.01 -31.14 0.40
C LYS A 8 9.58 -31.71 1.76
N LEU A 9 8.59 -31.10 2.43
CA LEU A 9 8.14 -31.47 3.77
C LEU A 9 6.66 -31.87 3.74
N SER A 10 6.27 -32.85 4.56
CA SER A 10 4.88 -33.27 4.67
C SER A 10 3.99 -32.16 5.28
N VAL A 11 2.68 -32.23 5.06
CA VAL A 11 1.68 -31.29 5.61
C VAL A 11 1.76 -31.18 7.15
N THR A 12 2.09 -32.29 7.81
CA THR A 12 2.34 -32.32 9.26
C THR A 12 3.66 -31.67 9.64
N GLN A 13 4.71 -31.83 8.84
CA GLN A 13 6.03 -31.23 9.07
C GLN A 13 6.02 -29.71 8.85
N ASN A 14 5.30 -29.20 7.85
CA ASN A 14 5.14 -27.75 7.65
C ASN A 14 4.40 -27.09 8.83
N SER A 15 3.31 -27.70 9.31
CA SER A 15 2.61 -27.24 10.51
C SER A 15 3.50 -27.24 11.75
N GLN A 16 4.36 -28.26 11.90
CA GLN A 16 5.32 -28.35 12.99
C GLN A 16 6.39 -27.26 12.92
N VAL A 17 6.91 -26.92 11.73
CA VAL A 17 7.90 -25.85 11.55
C VAL A 17 7.34 -24.48 11.95
N TYR A 18 6.09 -24.19 11.59
CA TYR A 18 5.42 -22.96 12.01
C TYR A 18 5.15 -22.92 13.51
N TYR A 19 4.68 -24.04 14.08
CA TYR A 19 4.48 -24.16 15.53
C TYR A 19 5.80 -24.02 16.31
N ASP A 20 6.88 -24.63 15.83
CA ASP A 20 8.20 -24.54 16.45
C ASP A 20 8.84 -23.16 16.30
N ARG A 21 8.62 -22.47 15.17
CA ARG A 21 9.04 -21.06 15.00
C ARG A 21 8.29 -20.14 15.96
N SER A 22 6.98 -20.32 16.09
CA SER A 22 6.15 -19.57 17.04
C SER A 22 6.62 -19.82 18.48
N LYS A 23 6.82 -21.09 18.86
CA LYS A 23 7.28 -21.49 20.20
C LYS A 23 8.69 -20.99 20.51
N LYS A 24 9.62 -20.99 19.55
CA LYS A 24 10.97 -20.41 19.70
C LYS A 24 10.93 -18.89 19.85
N LEU A 25 10.04 -18.20 19.13
CA LEU A 25 9.84 -16.76 19.30
C LEU A 25 9.26 -16.43 20.67
N SER A 26 8.26 -17.19 21.13
CA SER A 26 7.71 -17.07 22.49
C SER A 26 8.76 -17.38 23.56
N SER A 27 9.63 -18.38 23.37
CA SER A 27 10.69 -18.69 24.33
C SER A 27 11.76 -17.61 24.39
N LYS A 28 12.09 -16.96 23.26
CA LYS A 28 13.02 -15.81 23.21
C LYS A 28 12.44 -14.57 23.88
N ILE A 29 11.15 -14.30 23.69
CA ILE A 29 10.44 -13.22 24.38
C ILE A 29 10.40 -13.49 25.89
N LYS A 30 10.10 -14.73 26.29
CA LYS A 30 10.12 -15.15 27.70
C LYS A 30 11.52 -15.00 28.31
N GLY A 31 12.56 -15.47 27.64
CA GLY A 31 13.94 -15.33 28.12
C GLY A 31 14.39 -13.87 28.24
N ALA A 32 13.95 -12.99 27.33
CA ALA A 32 14.22 -11.55 27.44
C ALA A 32 13.48 -10.91 28.62
N LEU A 33 12.25 -11.34 28.91
CA LEU A 33 11.48 -10.88 30.07
C LEU A 33 12.07 -11.38 31.39
N ASP A 34 12.49 -12.65 31.45
CA ASP A 34 13.12 -13.25 32.63
C ASP A 34 14.47 -12.56 32.93
N ALA A 35 15.24 -12.19 31.90
CA ALA A 35 16.49 -11.42 32.06
C ALA A 35 16.24 -10.01 32.62
N ILE A 36 15.14 -9.35 32.18
CA ILE A 36 14.73 -8.05 32.72
C ILE A 36 14.27 -8.19 34.19
N GLU A 37 13.60 -9.28 34.54
CA GLU A 37 13.16 -9.55 35.91
C GLU A 37 14.34 -9.86 36.86
N ALA A 38 15.31 -10.65 36.39
CA ALA A 38 16.54 -10.93 37.13
C ALA A 38 17.35 -9.64 37.37
N THR A 39 17.41 -8.75 36.37
CA THR A 39 18.07 -7.44 36.48
C THR A 39 17.35 -6.52 37.48
N LYS A 40 16.01 -6.57 37.54
CA LYS A 40 15.21 -5.85 38.55
C LYS A 40 15.44 -6.37 39.98
N LYS A 41 15.55 -7.68 40.17
CA LYS A 41 15.80 -8.27 41.50
C LYS A 41 17.18 -7.93 42.06
N MET A 42 18.18 -7.74 41.19
CA MET A 42 19.55 -7.39 41.61
C MET A 42 19.76 -5.90 41.93
N THR A 43 18.91 -5.00 41.43
CA THR A 43 19.18 -3.55 41.49
C THR A 43 18.44 -2.78 42.59
N GLY A 44 17.54 -3.42 43.35
CA GLY A 44 17.04 -2.92 44.64
C GLY A 44 16.47 -1.48 44.66
N LYS A 45 16.15 -0.92 43.49
CA LYS A 45 15.63 0.44 43.34
C LYS A 45 14.34 0.39 42.55
N GLU A 46 13.23 0.53 43.26
CA GLU A 46 11.96 0.96 42.68
C GLU A 46 12.06 2.44 42.31
N GLU A 47 12.77 2.74 41.22
CA GLU A 47 12.46 3.95 40.47
C GLU A 47 11.27 3.63 39.58
N ALA A 48 10.08 4.11 39.96
CA ALA A 48 8.93 4.12 39.09
C ALA A 48 9.36 4.68 37.73
N PRO A 49 9.26 3.92 36.63
CA PRO A 49 9.69 4.42 35.35
C PRO A 49 8.76 5.57 35.02
N LYS A 50 9.28 6.81 35.04
CA LYS A 50 8.67 7.91 34.30
C LYS A 50 8.41 7.32 32.92
N LYS A 51 7.13 7.13 32.57
CA LYS A 51 6.71 6.74 31.23
C LYS A 51 7.02 7.91 30.30
N THR A 52 8.30 8.13 30.03
CA THR A 52 8.74 8.74 28.78
C THR A 52 8.32 7.72 27.73
N GLY A 53 7.09 7.88 27.24
CA GLY A 53 6.65 7.12 26.09
C GLY A 53 7.69 7.39 25.01
N GLN A 54 8.56 6.40 24.75
CA GLN A 54 9.42 6.44 23.58
C GLN A 54 8.46 6.62 22.42
N LYS A 55 8.42 7.85 21.89
CA LYS A 55 7.83 8.10 20.59
C LYS A 55 8.64 7.19 19.67
N LEU A 56 7.95 6.33 18.93
CA LEU A 56 8.57 5.65 17.80
C LEU A 56 9.36 6.72 17.03
N PRO A 57 10.63 6.43 16.63
CA PRO A 57 11.43 7.41 15.90
C PRO A 57 10.56 7.98 14.77
N ALA A 58 10.47 9.30 14.70
CA ALA A 58 9.60 9.96 13.74
C ALA A 58 10.00 9.48 12.34
N HIS A 59 9.09 8.75 11.69
CA HIS A 59 9.28 8.30 10.32
C HIS A 59 9.60 9.52 9.47
N LYS A 60 10.80 9.55 8.88
CA LYS A 60 11.17 10.63 7.98
C LYS A 60 10.28 10.50 6.75
N GLN A 61 9.30 11.39 6.64
CA GLN A 61 8.38 11.43 5.52
C GLN A 61 9.18 11.45 4.22
N LYS A 62 8.96 10.42 3.40
CA LYS A 62 9.59 10.35 2.08
C LYS A 62 8.83 11.27 1.13
N TRP A 63 9.55 11.83 0.16
CA TRP A 63 8.98 12.80 -0.78
C TRP A 63 7.73 12.27 -1.52
N TYR A 64 7.65 10.96 -1.77
CA TYR A 64 6.53 10.35 -2.48
C TYR A 64 5.27 10.18 -1.64
N GLU A 65 5.34 10.34 -0.31
CA GLU A 65 4.20 10.17 0.60
C GLU A 65 3.12 11.25 0.46
N GLN A 66 3.46 12.35 -0.24
CA GLN A 66 2.49 13.36 -0.67
C GLN A 66 1.53 12.85 -1.75
N PHE A 67 1.94 11.83 -2.52
CA PHE A 67 1.14 11.21 -3.58
C PHE A 67 0.38 9.99 -3.06
N ARG A 68 -0.45 9.37 -3.89
CA ARG A 68 -0.80 7.96 -3.68
C ARG A 68 0.45 7.16 -4.06
N TRP A 69 0.77 6.13 -3.29
CA TRP A 69 1.96 5.35 -3.56
C TRP A 69 1.84 3.94 -3.02
N PHE A 70 2.59 3.04 -3.62
CA PHE A 70 2.90 1.73 -3.07
C PHE A 70 4.28 1.29 -3.56
N ILE A 71 4.82 0.24 -2.96
CA ILE A 71 6.01 -0.43 -3.50
C ILE A 71 5.56 -1.79 -4.01
N SER A 72 5.79 -2.07 -5.28
CA SER A 72 5.41 -3.33 -5.93
C SER A 72 6.02 -4.55 -5.25
N SER A 73 5.50 -5.74 -5.57
CA SER A 73 6.06 -7.02 -5.11
C SER A 73 7.55 -7.15 -5.44
N ASP A 74 7.97 -6.60 -6.59
CA ASP A 74 9.36 -6.66 -7.08
C ASP A 74 10.24 -5.50 -6.56
N GLY A 75 9.69 -4.63 -5.70
CA GLY A 75 10.45 -3.56 -5.05
C GLY A 75 10.47 -2.21 -5.77
N PHE A 76 9.70 -2.04 -6.85
CA PHE A 76 9.60 -0.77 -7.57
C PHE A 76 8.66 0.20 -6.85
N LEU A 77 9.04 1.48 -6.79
CA LEU A 77 8.16 2.53 -6.30
C LEU A 77 7.16 2.90 -7.39
N VAL A 78 5.87 2.87 -7.04
CA VAL A 78 4.79 3.34 -7.90
C VAL A 78 4.10 4.51 -7.22
N ILE A 79 3.95 5.61 -7.94
CA ILE A 79 3.29 6.83 -7.47
C ILE A 79 2.10 7.18 -8.36
N GLY A 80 1.05 7.75 -7.78
CA GLY A 80 -0.16 8.18 -8.49
C GLY A 80 -0.73 9.48 -7.92
N GLY A 81 -1.27 10.33 -8.78
CA GLY A 81 -1.85 11.59 -8.32
C GLY A 81 -3.15 11.38 -7.53
N ARG A 82 -3.46 12.34 -6.67
CA ARG A 82 -4.69 12.39 -5.87
C ARG A 82 -5.78 13.24 -6.55
N ASP A 83 -5.35 14.17 -7.39
CA ASP A 83 -6.15 15.17 -8.07
C ASP A 83 -5.44 15.63 -9.36
N ALA A 84 -6.08 16.52 -10.11
CA ALA A 84 -5.55 17.03 -11.38
C ALA A 84 -4.19 17.73 -11.21
N GLU A 85 -3.96 18.45 -10.10
CA GLU A 85 -2.73 19.21 -9.88
C GLU A 85 -1.54 18.31 -9.55
N SER A 86 -1.74 17.34 -8.66
CA SER A 86 -0.77 16.30 -8.36
C SER A 86 -0.48 15.41 -9.57
N ASN A 87 -1.47 15.11 -10.41
CA ASN A 87 -1.25 14.46 -11.70
C ASN A 87 -0.28 15.27 -12.57
N GLU A 88 -0.49 16.58 -12.71
CA GLU A 88 0.44 17.42 -13.48
C GLU A 88 1.82 17.45 -12.88
N ASN A 89 1.90 17.52 -11.55
CA ASN A 89 3.16 17.61 -10.82
C ASN A 89 3.99 16.33 -11.01
N ILE A 90 3.35 15.16 -10.95
CA ILE A 90 3.99 13.86 -11.21
C ILE A 90 4.61 13.85 -12.61
N VAL A 91 3.80 14.14 -13.65
CA VAL A 91 4.26 14.09 -15.04
C VAL A 91 5.33 15.14 -15.34
N LYS A 92 5.23 16.35 -14.76
CA LYS A 92 6.18 17.44 -15.05
C LYS A 92 7.48 17.35 -14.24
N LYS A 93 7.44 16.90 -12.99
CA LYS A 93 8.58 17.00 -12.06
C LYS A 93 9.17 15.66 -11.61
N TYR A 94 8.37 14.59 -11.60
CA TYR A 94 8.78 13.31 -11.00
C TYR A 94 8.87 12.16 -11.99
N MET A 95 8.37 12.32 -13.21
CA MET A 95 8.50 11.34 -14.29
C MET A 95 9.82 11.54 -15.04
N GLU A 96 10.66 10.51 -15.04
CA GLU A 96 11.93 10.48 -15.76
C GLU A 96 11.79 9.71 -17.07
N LYS A 97 12.74 9.88 -18.00
CA LYS A 97 12.68 9.32 -19.37
C LYS A 97 12.52 7.80 -19.45
N ARG A 98 12.98 7.06 -18.45
CA ARG A 98 12.92 5.58 -18.42
C ARG A 98 11.77 5.06 -17.55
N ASP A 99 11.00 5.95 -16.94
CA ASP A 99 9.85 5.55 -16.14
C ASP A 99 8.73 5.01 -17.04
N ILE A 100 7.72 4.39 -16.44
CA ILE A 100 6.54 3.91 -17.18
C ILE A 100 5.33 4.67 -16.68
N PHE A 101 4.60 5.29 -17.61
CA PHE A 101 3.39 6.04 -17.32
C PHE A 101 2.15 5.18 -17.53
N PHE A 102 1.27 5.13 -16.54
CA PHE A 102 0.00 4.43 -16.57
C PHE A 102 -1.18 5.40 -16.45
N HIS A 103 -2.27 5.06 -17.13
CA HIS A 103 -3.56 5.76 -17.03
C HIS A 103 -4.70 4.80 -17.37
N ALA A 104 -5.84 4.94 -16.70
CA ALA A 104 -7.05 4.17 -17.04
C ALA A 104 -7.65 4.71 -18.35
N HIS A 105 -8.36 3.88 -19.11
CA HIS A 105 -8.99 4.32 -20.36
C HIS A 105 -10.30 5.11 -20.12
N VAL A 106 -10.31 5.99 -19.12
CA VAL A 106 -11.43 6.84 -18.73
C VAL A 106 -10.94 8.20 -18.24
N SER A 107 -11.80 9.21 -18.35
CA SER A 107 -11.57 10.52 -17.72
C SER A 107 -11.60 10.39 -16.18
N GLY A 108 -10.81 11.19 -15.48
CA GLY A 108 -10.74 11.13 -14.01
C GLY A 108 -9.89 9.97 -13.47
N SER A 109 -9.02 9.39 -14.29
CA SER A 109 -7.96 8.49 -13.84
C SER A 109 -6.82 9.25 -13.14
N PRO A 110 -6.13 8.63 -12.17
CA PRO A 110 -4.84 9.12 -11.74
C PRO A 110 -3.81 9.01 -12.86
N ALA A 111 -2.85 9.94 -12.87
CA ALA A 111 -1.58 9.78 -13.56
C ALA A 111 -0.66 8.95 -12.67
N VAL A 112 -0.35 7.72 -13.10
CA VAL A 112 0.46 6.78 -12.34
C VAL A 112 1.82 6.62 -13.02
N VAL A 113 2.89 6.57 -12.23
CA VAL A 113 4.26 6.40 -12.73
C VAL A 113 4.95 5.30 -11.94
N VAL A 114 5.48 4.32 -12.64
CA VAL A 114 6.41 3.31 -12.10
C VAL A 114 7.82 3.87 -12.22
N LYS A 115 8.49 4.06 -11.07
CA LYS A 115 9.88 4.53 -11.01
C LYS A 115 10.81 3.36 -11.29
N THR A 116 11.40 3.33 -12.49
CA THR A 116 12.18 2.16 -12.95
C THR A 116 13.64 2.23 -12.53
N GLU A 117 14.16 3.43 -12.31
CA GLU A 117 15.60 3.68 -12.09
C GLU A 117 16.48 3.06 -13.20
N GLY A 118 15.90 2.89 -14.41
CA GLY A 118 16.55 2.27 -15.55
C GLY A 118 16.66 0.73 -15.50
N LYS A 119 16.02 0.08 -14.54
CA LYS A 119 15.91 -1.39 -14.46
C LYS A 119 14.74 -1.88 -15.31
N GLU A 120 14.83 -3.13 -15.78
CA GLU A 120 13.72 -3.80 -16.45
C GLU A 120 12.60 -4.07 -15.45
N VAL A 121 11.35 -3.75 -15.82
CA VAL A 121 10.18 -3.87 -14.94
C VAL A 121 9.47 -5.20 -15.22
N PRO A 122 9.37 -6.10 -14.24
CA PRO A 122 8.65 -7.36 -14.41
C PRO A 122 7.15 -7.15 -14.66
N GLU A 123 6.53 -8.09 -15.37
CA GLU A 123 5.08 -8.10 -15.65
C GLU A 123 4.24 -8.02 -14.36
N THR A 124 4.71 -8.63 -13.27
CA THR A 124 4.07 -8.54 -11.95
C THR A 124 3.93 -7.11 -11.46
N THR A 125 4.96 -6.28 -11.62
CA THR A 125 4.90 -4.85 -11.24
C THR A 125 4.01 -4.06 -12.20
N LEU A 126 4.03 -4.37 -13.50
CA LEU A 126 3.16 -3.70 -14.48
C LEU A 126 1.68 -4.00 -14.23
N ALA A 127 1.33 -5.26 -13.96
CA ALA A 127 -0.02 -5.67 -13.60
C ALA A 127 -0.49 -5.04 -12.28
N GLU A 128 0.38 -4.95 -11.28
CA GLU A 128 0.09 -4.24 -10.02
C GLU A 128 -0.15 -2.74 -10.25
N ALA A 129 0.67 -2.10 -11.09
CA ALA A 129 0.48 -0.70 -11.46
C ALA A 129 -0.81 -0.48 -12.25
N ALA A 130 -1.19 -1.41 -13.13
CA ALA A 130 -2.47 -1.39 -13.84
C ALA A 130 -3.66 -1.48 -12.87
N GLN A 131 -3.63 -2.45 -11.93
CA GLN A 131 -4.68 -2.60 -10.91
C GLN A 131 -4.79 -1.36 -10.03
N PHE A 132 -3.65 -0.80 -9.61
CA PHE A 132 -3.63 0.46 -8.87
C PHE A 132 -4.24 1.60 -9.68
N THR A 133 -3.92 1.70 -10.96
CA THR A 133 -4.44 2.76 -11.83
C THR A 133 -5.97 2.71 -11.95
N VAL A 134 -6.54 1.53 -12.23
CA VAL A 134 -8.00 1.39 -12.32
C VAL A 134 -8.68 1.56 -10.96
N SER A 135 -8.10 1.02 -9.89
CA SER A 135 -8.69 1.03 -8.56
C SER A 135 -8.72 2.43 -7.94
N TYR A 136 -7.79 3.31 -8.30
CA TYR A 136 -7.76 4.68 -7.78
C TYR A 136 -8.36 5.71 -8.76
N SER A 137 -9.11 5.25 -9.75
CA SER A 137 -9.81 6.08 -10.74
C SER A 137 -11.31 6.27 -10.43
N VAL A 138 -12.02 6.97 -11.32
CA VAL A 138 -13.49 7.08 -11.26
C VAL A 138 -14.19 5.72 -11.41
N ILE A 139 -13.54 4.69 -11.97
CA ILE A 139 -14.10 3.34 -12.12
C ILE A 139 -14.51 2.78 -10.76
N TRP A 140 -13.68 3.00 -9.73
CA TRP A 140 -14.00 2.62 -8.36
C TRP A 140 -15.24 3.33 -7.84
N LYS A 141 -15.32 4.66 -8.05
CA LYS A 141 -16.49 5.46 -7.65
C LYS A 141 -17.78 4.99 -8.31
N SER A 142 -17.69 4.47 -9.53
CA SER A 142 -18.84 3.98 -10.28
C SER A 142 -19.31 2.59 -9.83
N GLY A 143 -18.60 1.92 -8.92
CA GLY A 143 -18.94 0.58 -8.43
C GLY A 143 -18.71 -0.54 -9.44
N GLN A 144 -17.95 -0.29 -10.51
CA GLN A 144 -17.59 -1.31 -11.49
C GLN A 144 -16.61 -2.32 -10.89
N ALA A 145 -16.65 -3.57 -11.36
CA ALA A 145 -15.79 -4.65 -10.89
C ALA A 145 -14.40 -4.64 -11.56
N SER A 146 -14.33 -4.19 -12.81
CA SER A 146 -13.10 -4.16 -13.62
C SER A 146 -13.02 -2.89 -14.46
N GLY A 147 -11.83 -2.61 -14.99
CA GLY A 147 -11.60 -1.51 -15.90
C GLY A 147 -10.37 -1.72 -16.77
N ASP A 148 -10.25 -0.90 -17.81
CA ASP A 148 -9.10 -0.93 -18.71
C ASP A 148 -8.05 0.09 -18.28
N ALA A 149 -6.80 -0.32 -18.29
CA ALA A 149 -5.64 0.55 -18.15
C ALA A 149 -4.71 0.41 -19.34
N TYR A 150 -3.87 1.41 -19.55
CA TYR A 150 -2.77 1.30 -20.48
C TYR A 150 -1.51 1.94 -19.91
N TRP A 151 -0.38 1.53 -20.46
CA TRP A 151 0.89 2.19 -20.22
C TRP A 151 1.57 2.62 -21.50
N VAL A 152 2.37 3.67 -21.37
CA VAL A 152 3.20 4.27 -22.41
C VAL A 152 4.52 4.77 -21.81
N LEU A 153 5.48 5.05 -22.69
CA LEU A 153 6.72 5.70 -22.31
C LEU A 153 6.53 7.23 -22.14
N PRO A 154 7.37 7.88 -21.32
CA PRO A 154 7.31 9.31 -21.05
C PRO A 154 7.30 10.19 -22.30
N GLU A 155 8.05 9.85 -23.34
CA GLU A 155 8.08 10.58 -24.61
C GLU A 155 6.73 10.58 -25.36
N GLN A 156 5.83 9.66 -25.03
CA GLN A 156 4.51 9.56 -25.62
C GLN A 156 3.48 10.47 -24.92
N VAL A 157 3.82 11.04 -23.76
CA VAL A 157 2.92 11.84 -22.93
C VAL A 157 3.12 13.33 -23.22
N SER A 158 2.12 13.97 -23.81
CA SER A 158 2.13 15.40 -24.15
C SER A 158 1.02 16.16 -23.41
N LYS A 159 1.21 17.46 -23.21
CA LYS A 159 0.15 18.39 -22.79
C LYS A 159 -0.35 19.28 -23.91
N THR A 160 0.33 19.28 -25.04
CA THR A 160 -0.03 20.10 -26.20
C THR A 160 -1.08 19.35 -27.02
N PRO A 161 -2.32 19.87 -27.11
CA PRO A 161 -3.34 19.34 -27.99
C PRO A 161 -2.93 19.43 -29.45
N GLU A 162 -3.68 18.76 -30.32
CA GLU A 162 -3.68 19.12 -31.74
C GLU A 162 -4.31 20.49 -31.94
N SER A 163 -3.96 21.17 -33.03
CA SER A 163 -4.38 22.55 -33.28
C SER A 163 -5.90 22.68 -33.28
N GLY A 164 -6.43 23.40 -32.28
CA GLY A 164 -7.87 23.67 -32.13
C GLY A 164 -8.57 22.93 -30.98
N GLU A 165 -7.91 21.97 -30.32
CA GLU A 165 -8.48 21.26 -29.18
C GLU A 165 -8.05 21.86 -27.84
N TYR A 166 -8.89 21.71 -26.80
CA TYR A 166 -8.59 22.11 -25.44
C TYR A 166 -8.25 20.87 -24.58
N VAL A 167 -7.10 20.90 -23.90
CA VAL A 167 -6.72 19.88 -22.91
C VAL A 167 -7.09 20.38 -21.52
N ALA A 168 -8.01 19.68 -20.85
CA ALA A 168 -8.39 19.98 -19.48
C ALA A 168 -7.20 19.85 -18.51
N LYS A 169 -7.25 20.60 -17.40
CA LYS A 169 -6.25 20.50 -16.32
C LYS A 169 -6.14 19.04 -15.84
N GLY A 170 -4.92 18.52 -15.77
CA GLY A 170 -4.66 17.13 -15.40
C GLY A 170 -4.91 16.07 -16.48
N ALA A 171 -5.33 16.46 -17.69
CA ALA A 171 -5.41 15.56 -18.84
C ALA A 171 -4.09 15.56 -19.64
N PHE A 172 -3.85 14.47 -20.36
CA PHE A 172 -2.65 14.25 -21.16
C PHE A 172 -3.00 13.67 -22.53
N VAL A 173 -2.31 14.14 -23.55
CA VAL A 173 -2.41 13.66 -24.93
C VAL A 173 -1.38 12.57 -25.10
N ILE A 174 -1.83 11.35 -25.42
CA ILE A 174 -0.97 10.18 -25.59
C ILE A 174 -0.77 9.90 -27.07
N ARG A 175 0.48 9.94 -27.53
CA ARG A 175 0.86 9.75 -28.94
C ARG A 175 1.50 8.37 -29.16
N GLY A 176 1.20 7.76 -30.32
CA GLY A 176 1.72 6.44 -30.68
C GLY A 176 0.95 5.27 -30.05
N GLN A 177 1.57 4.09 -30.06
CA GLN A 177 0.95 2.84 -29.61
C GLN A 177 0.85 2.80 -28.07
N ARG A 178 -0.29 2.31 -27.57
CA ARG A 178 -0.55 2.07 -26.14
C ARG A 178 -0.49 0.59 -25.85
N ASN A 179 0.05 0.23 -24.69
CA ASN A 179 0.06 -1.15 -24.20
C ASN A 179 -1.09 -1.31 -23.22
N PHE A 180 -2.08 -2.14 -23.56
CA PHE A 180 -3.33 -2.24 -22.81
C PHE A 180 -3.34 -3.43 -21.85
N TYR A 181 -3.87 -3.16 -20.66
CA TYR A 181 -4.39 -4.13 -19.72
C TYR A 181 -5.92 -4.03 -19.73
N LYS A 182 -6.59 -5.08 -20.23
CA LYS A 182 -8.05 -5.14 -20.32
C LYS A 182 -8.64 -5.88 -19.14
N ASP A 183 -9.85 -5.50 -18.75
CA ASP A 183 -10.63 -6.18 -17.71
C ASP A 183 -9.87 -6.35 -16.38
N VAL A 184 -9.08 -5.35 -16.01
CA VAL A 184 -8.30 -5.36 -14.77
C VAL A 184 -9.25 -5.26 -13.59
N MET A 185 -9.29 -6.30 -12.77
CA MET A 185 -10.14 -6.34 -11.57
C MET A 185 -9.72 -5.27 -10.57
N LEU A 186 -10.71 -4.53 -10.08
CA LEU A 186 -10.50 -3.54 -9.04
C LEU A 186 -10.18 -4.24 -7.72
N GLY A 187 -9.29 -3.62 -6.94
CA GLY A 187 -8.92 -4.13 -5.64
C GLY A 187 -7.86 -3.26 -5.00
N ALA A 188 -8.01 -3.02 -3.71
CA ALA A 188 -6.99 -2.40 -2.88
C ALA A 188 -6.85 -3.19 -1.58
N ALA A 189 -5.68 -3.13 -0.98
CA ALA A 189 -5.44 -3.70 0.33
C ALA A 189 -4.72 -2.71 1.22
N LEU A 190 -4.95 -2.85 2.52
CA LEU A 190 -4.23 -2.17 3.58
C LEU A 190 -3.41 -3.20 4.33
N GLY A 191 -2.17 -2.86 4.66
CA GLY A 191 -1.24 -3.76 5.33
C GLY A 191 -0.54 -3.09 6.51
N LEU A 192 -0.42 -3.80 7.62
CA LEU A 192 0.45 -3.40 8.72
C LEU A 192 1.77 -4.15 8.64
N ILE A 193 2.85 -3.38 8.56
CA ILE A 193 4.22 -3.83 8.79
C ILE A 193 4.48 -3.68 10.29
N LEU A 194 4.84 -4.76 10.99
CA LEU A 194 4.96 -4.81 12.46
C LEU A 194 6.38 -5.12 12.97
N ASN A 195 7.29 -5.36 12.05
CA ASN A 195 8.73 -5.56 12.27
C ASN A 195 9.45 -4.20 12.41
N GLU A 196 10.68 -4.05 11.93
CA GLU A 196 11.55 -2.91 12.28
C GLU A 196 10.99 -1.55 11.86
N ASP A 197 10.33 -1.46 10.70
CA ASP A 197 9.68 -0.25 10.19
C ASP A 197 8.16 -0.33 10.36
N LYS A 198 7.70 -0.18 11.62
CA LYS A 198 6.28 -0.30 11.97
C LYS A 198 5.45 0.79 11.28
N ARG A 199 4.67 0.41 10.26
CA ARG A 199 3.89 1.36 9.47
C ARG A 199 2.69 0.72 8.77
N LEU A 200 1.75 1.57 8.40
CA LEU A 200 0.68 1.24 7.46
C LEU A 200 1.18 1.41 6.01
N ILE A 201 0.83 0.45 5.16
CA ILE A 201 0.99 0.51 3.71
C ILE A 201 -0.36 0.21 3.05
N GLY A 202 -0.49 0.56 1.78
CA GLY A 202 -1.62 0.14 0.96
C GLY A 202 -1.26 0.08 -0.51
N GLY A 203 -2.16 -0.47 -1.33
CA GLY A 203 -1.97 -0.67 -2.76
C GLY A 203 -2.59 -1.99 -3.24
N PRO A 204 -2.15 -2.54 -4.38
CA PRO A 204 -2.57 -3.85 -4.85
C PRO A 204 -2.36 -4.95 -3.80
N ALA A 205 -3.28 -5.90 -3.71
CA ALA A 205 -3.26 -6.93 -2.66
C ALA A 205 -1.98 -7.80 -2.69
N SER A 206 -1.50 -8.15 -3.89
CA SER A 206 -0.26 -8.91 -4.08
C SER A 206 0.95 -8.19 -3.50
N ALA A 207 1.10 -6.89 -3.80
CA ALA A 207 2.21 -6.06 -3.32
C ALA A 207 2.19 -5.89 -1.80
N VAL A 208 1.01 -5.67 -1.22
CA VAL A 208 0.84 -5.47 0.22
C VAL A 208 1.14 -6.78 0.98
N ARG A 209 0.66 -7.92 0.48
CA ARG A 209 0.86 -9.24 1.11
C ARG A 209 2.30 -9.69 1.17
N LYS A 210 3.15 -9.28 0.22
CA LYS A 210 4.58 -9.58 0.26
C LYS A 210 5.33 -8.88 1.41
N LYS A 211 4.76 -7.84 2.02
CA LYS A 211 5.48 -6.98 2.98
C LYS A 211 4.82 -6.88 4.35
N ALA A 212 3.50 -6.93 4.42
CA ALA A 212 2.75 -6.75 5.65
C ALA A 212 2.39 -8.10 6.29
N GLN A 213 2.48 -8.17 7.62
CA GLN A 213 2.08 -9.35 8.41
C GLN A 213 0.57 -9.44 8.58
N PHE A 214 -0.11 -8.30 8.54
CA PHE A 214 -1.56 -8.24 8.61
C PHE A 214 -2.09 -7.44 7.43
N VAL A 215 -3.05 -8.01 6.71
CA VAL A 215 -3.60 -7.42 5.47
C VAL A 215 -5.11 -7.49 5.49
N MET A 216 -5.74 -6.40 5.07
CA MET A 216 -7.18 -6.28 4.87
C MET A 216 -7.44 -5.85 3.44
N ASP A 217 -8.23 -6.65 2.71
CA ASP A 217 -8.66 -6.27 1.37
C ASP A 217 -9.87 -5.33 1.45
N VAL A 218 -9.91 -4.41 0.52
CA VAL A 218 -10.96 -3.41 0.34
C VAL A 218 -11.45 -3.53 -1.10
N GLU A 219 -12.75 -3.41 -1.27
CA GLU A 219 -13.44 -3.42 -2.56
C GLU A 219 -14.47 -2.29 -2.63
N PRO A 220 -14.95 -1.93 -3.84
CA PRO A 220 -16.06 -0.99 -3.98
C PRO A 220 -17.24 -1.43 -3.10
N GLY A 221 -17.84 -0.48 -2.39
CA GLY A 221 -18.86 -0.76 -1.40
C GLY A 221 -19.69 0.47 -1.05
N GLU A 222 -20.23 0.47 0.15
CA GLU A 222 -21.26 1.42 0.60
C GLU A 222 -20.79 2.44 1.63
N PHE A 223 -19.59 2.27 2.22
CA PHE A 223 -19.10 3.17 3.24
C PHE A 223 -18.25 4.29 2.65
N GLU A 224 -18.57 5.52 3.01
CA GLU A 224 -17.75 6.70 2.73
C GLU A 224 -16.36 6.57 3.33
N GLN A 225 -15.38 7.27 2.73
CA GLN A 225 -13.96 7.13 3.08
C GLN A 225 -13.68 7.34 4.58
N ASN A 226 -14.35 8.32 5.21
CA ASN A 226 -14.19 8.59 6.64
C ASN A 226 -14.75 7.45 7.51
N ASP A 227 -15.89 6.89 7.13
CA ASP A 227 -16.59 5.86 7.90
C ASP A 227 -15.86 4.53 7.81
N ILE A 228 -15.44 4.15 6.60
CA ILE A 228 -14.63 2.94 6.41
C ILE A 228 -13.27 3.07 7.10
N SER A 229 -12.64 4.25 7.11
CA SER A 229 -11.38 4.47 7.82
C SER A 229 -11.54 4.31 9.33
N LYS A 230 -12.62 4.82 9.91
CA LYS A 230 -12.96 4.60 11.33
C LYS A 230 -13.30 3.14 11.62
N LYS A 231 -14.03 2.46 10.72
CA LYS A 231 -14.37 1.04 10.84
C LYS A 231 -13.12 0.17 10.84
N ILE A 232 -12.22 0.38 9.88
CA ILE A 232 -10.92 -0.31 9.81
C ILE A 232 -10.08 -0.01 11.05
N TYR A 233 -10.00 1.24 11.49
CA TYR A 233 -9.27 1.60 12.71
C TYR A 233 -9.78 0.84 13.94
N ARG A 234 -11.12 0.73 14.12
CA ARG A 234 -11.72 -0.04 15.22
C ARG A 234 -11.35 -1.53 15.12
N MET A 235 -11.47 -2.13 13.93
CA MET A 235 -11.07 -3.52 13.69
C MET A 235 -9.59 -3.77 14.05
N LEU A 236 -8.71 -2.81 13.75
CA LEU A 236 -7.29 -2.89 14.14
C LEU A 236 -7.10 -2.77 15.65
N VAL A 237 -7.77 -1.81 16.30
CA VAL A 237 -7.68 -1.61 17.75
C VAL A 237 -8.22 -2.79 18.56
N ASP A 238 -9.25 -3.47 18.04
CA ASP A 238 -9.83 -4.65 18.68
C ASP A 238 -8.96 -5.89 18.48
N LYS A 239 -8.22 -5.96 17.37
CA LYS A 239 -7.35 -7.10 17.03
C LYS A 239 -5.98 -7.04 17.69
N PHE A 240 -5.42 -5.85 17.92
CA PHE A 240 -4.07 -5.68 18.45
C PHE A 240 -4.08 -5.14 19.88
N GLU A 241 -3.32 -5.77 20.78
CA GLU A 241 -3.21 -5.36 22.17
C GLU A 241 -2.58 -3.96 22.32
N ASP A 242 -1.57 -3.64 21.49
CA ASP A 242 -0.89 -2.35 21.51
C ASP A 242 -1.69 -1.28 20.75
N LYS A 243 -2.75 -0.78 21.41
CA LYS A 243 -3.61 0.28 20.88
C LYS A 243 -2.86 1.57 20.58
N LYS A 244 -1.77 1.85 21.32
CA LYS A 244 -0.96 3.05 21.13
C LYS A 244 -0.21 2.95 19.81
N LEU A 245 0.40 1.79 19.53
CA LEU A 245 1.04 1.54 18.25
C LEU A 245 0.06 1.72 17.08
N ILE A 246 -1.13 1.13 17.16
CA ILE A 246 -2.15 1.25 16.09
C ILE A 246 -2.56 2.71 15.88
N LYS A 247 -2.76 3.47 16.96
CA LYS A 247 -3.05 4.91 16.87
C LYS A 247 -1.92 5.68 16.18
N ASP A 248 -0.68 5.34 16.47
CA ASP A 248 0.50 6.00 15.92
C ASP A 248 0.71 5.65 14.43
N ILE A 249 0.47 4.41 14.00
CA ILE A 249 0.78 3.95 12.63
C ILE A 249 -0.41 3.92 11.67
N ALA A 250 -1.63 3.76 12.17
CA ALA A 250 -2.83 3.51 11.39
C ALA A 250 -4.03 4.31 11.92
N SER A 251 -3.84 5.59 12.25
CA SER A 251 -4.96 6.50 12.54
C SER A 251 -5.94 6.56 11.35
N PRO A 252 -7.23 6.93 11.57
CA PRO A 252 -8.20 7.05 10.48
C PRO A 252 -7.71 7.91 9.31
N ASP A 253 -7.01 9.01 9.57
CA ASP A 253 -6.45 9.87 8.52
C ASP A 253 -5.38 9.14 7.68
N LYS A 254 -4.51 8.35 8.34
CA LYS A 254 -3.49 7.54 7.65
C LYS A 254 -4.13 6.43 6.82
N ILE A 255 -5.20 5.81 7.33
CA ILE A 255 -5.97 4.80 6.59
C ILE A 255 -6.60 5.43 5.35
N ALA A 256 -7.26 6.59 5.50
CA ALA A 256 -7.90 7.29 4.40
C ALA A 256 -6.95 7.59 3.22
N MET A 257 -5.69 7.92 3.50
CA MET A 257 -4.67 8.18 2.47
C MET A 257 -4.42 7.00 1.52
N PHE A 258 -4.61 5.77 2.01
CA PHE A 258 -4.41 4.56 1.21
C PHE A 258 -5.69 4.01 0.61
N LEU A 259 -6.86 4.59 0.92
CA LEU A 259 -8.12 4.12 0.35
C LEU A 259 -8.35 4.70 -1.06
N PRO A 260 -8.92 3.89 -1.98
CA PRO A 260 -9.46 4.35 -3.24
C PRO A 260 -10.47 5.50 -3.09
N PRO A 261 -10.67 6.30 -4.14
CA PRO A 261 -11.64 7.37 -4.09
C PRO A 261 -13.07 6.79 -4.25
N GLY A 262 -14.01 7.28 -3.43
CA GLY A 262 -15.40 6.81 -3.42
C GLY A 262 -15.73 5.89 -2.25
N MET A 263 -16.88 5.25 -2.33
CA MET A 263 -17.35 4.35 -1.29
C MET A 263 -16.63 2.99 -1.37
N SER A 264 -16.38 2.40 -0.21
CA SER A 264 -15.60 1.17 -0.07
C SER A 264 -16.17 0.29 1.02
N ARG A 265 -15.83 -1.00 1.01
CA ARG A 265 -16.07 -1.92 2.12
C ARG A 265 -14.88 -2.84 2.33
N VAL A 266 -14.73 -3.37 3.55
CA VAL A 266 -13.73 -4.40 3.82
C VAL A 266 -14.27 -5.73 3.28
N LYS A 267 -13.46 -6.44 2.50
CA LYS A 267 -13.85 -7.73 1.94
C LYS A 267 -14.06 -8.75 3.06
N GLY A 268 -15.25 -9.36 3.11
CA GLY A 268 -15.62 -10.34 4.12
C GLY A 268 -16.08 -9.76 5.47
N SER A 269 -16.39 -8.45 5.54
CA SER A 269 -17.01 -7.80 6.71
C SER A 269 -18.50 -7.61 6.60
#